data_AF-A0AA44MP60-F1
#
_entry.id   AF-A0AA44MP60-F1
#
_cell.length_a   1.000
_cell.length_b   1.000
_cell.length_c   1.000
_cell.angle_alpha   90.00
_cell.angle_beta   90.00
_cell.angle_gamma   90.00
#
_symmetry.space_group_name_H-M   'P 1'
#
loop_
_entity.id
_entity.type
_entity.pdbx_description
1 polymer ?
#
loop_
_entity_poly.entity_id
_entity_poly.type
_entity_poly.pdbx_seq_one_letter_code
_entity_poly.pdbx_strand_id
1 'polypeptide(L)'
;AYDWHHAGSEPGPVAPITEIRRTIEFTIAQVPSRKIIIGVPLYGYDWIIPYQPGTVASAISNQNAIERAMRYQAPIQYSAEYQSPFFRYSDQ
;
A
#
# COMPACT_ATOMS: atom_id res chain seq x y z
N ALA A 1 10.26 4.31 3.02
CA ALA A 1 9.13 4.19 3.97
C ALA A 1 7.87 3.66 3.29
N TYR A 2 8.04 2.94 2.18
CA TYR A 2 6.98 2.37 1.34
C TYR A 2 7.58 1.13 0.66
N ASP A 3 6.80 0.41 -0.15
CA ASP A 3 7.12 -0.90 -0.74
C ASP A 3 7.33 -2.03 0.29
N TRP A 4 6.66 -1.93 1.45
CA TRP A 4 6.55 -3.07 2.38
C TRP A 4 5.75 -4.21 1.78
N HIS A 5 4.69 -3.86 1.04
CA HIS A 5 4.07 -4.74 0.05
C HIS A 5 4.26 -4.10 -1.33
N HIS A 6 4.84 -4.86 -2.26
CA HIS A 6 5.22 -4.43 -3.60
C HIS A 6 4.65 -5.40 -4.64
N ALA A 7 4.88 -5.11 -5.93
CA ALA A 7 4.27 -5.88 -7.02
C ALA A 7 4.49 -7.41 -6.93
N GLY A 8 5.65 -7.84 -6.43
CA GLY A 8 6.02 -9.26 -6.30
C GLY A 8 5.80 -9.85 -4.90
N SER A 9 5.19 -9.11 -3.98
CA SER A 9 4.84 -9.62 -2.65
C SER A 9 3.40 -10.13 -2.62
N GLU A 10 3.04 -10.76 -1.51
CA GLU A 10 1.63 -10.97 -1.17
C GLU A 10 0.87 -9.63 -0.98
N PRO A 11 -0.47 -9.62 -1.10
CA PRO A 11 -1.27 -8.41 -0.94
C PRO A 11 -1.15 -7.80 0.45
N GLY A 12 -1.00 -6.48 0.51
CA GLY A 12 -0.99 -5.74 1.78
C GLY A 12 -0.75 -4.24 1.59
N PRO A 13 -0.67 -3.48 2.68
CA PRO A 13 -0.45 -2.04 2.63
C PRO A 13 0.94 -1.73 2.05
N VAL A 14 1.03 -0.84 1.06
CA VAL A 14 2.32 -0.42 0.48
C VAL A 14 3.20 0.26 1.54
N ALA A 15 2.58 1.01 2.46
CA ALA A 15 3.26 1.77 3.50
C ALA A 15 2.47 1.70 4.83
N PRO A 16 2.53 0.58 5.58
CA PRO A 16 1.82 0.43 6.86
C PRO A 16 2.38 1.38 7.91
N ILE A 17 1.50 2.13 8.59
CA ILE A 17 1.90 3.18 9.54
C ILE A 17 2.85 2.70 10.66
N THR A 18 2.70 1.45 11.12
CA THR A 18 3.54 0.87 12.16
C THR A 18 4.99 0.74 11.71
N GLU A 19 5.23 0.26 10.49
CA GLU A 19 6.58 0.10 9.96
C GLU A 19 7.19 1.44 9.53
N ILE A 20 6.36 2.38 9.05
CA ILE A 20 6.79 3.77 8.84
C ILE A 20 7.30 4.37 10.15
N ARG A 21 6.52 4.25 11.24
CA ARG A 21 6.88 4.80 12.56
C ARG A 21 8.21 4.23 13.06
N ARG A 22 8.36 2.90 13.02
CA ARG A 22 9.62 2.23 13.41
C ARG A 22 10.82 2.72 12.59
N THR A 23 10.65 2.85 11.28
CA THR A 23 11.70 3.36 10.39
C THR A 23 12.11 4.79 10.77
N ILE A 24 11.13 5.66 11.05
CA ILE A 24 11.40 7.05 11.46
C ILE A 24 12.08 7.10 12.81
N GLU A 25 11.57 6.37 13.82
CA GLU A 25 12.14 6.30 15.18
C GLU A 25 13.61 5.88 15.16
N PHE A 26 13.95 4.85 14.38
CA PHE A 26 15.34 4.44 14.20
C PHE A 26 16.20 5.52 13.52
N THR A 27 15.64 6.20 12.52
CA THR A 27 16.39 7.20 11.74
C THR A 27 16.68 8.46 12.56
N ILE A 28 15.71 8.94 13.35
CA ILE A 28 15.88 10.16 14.17
C ILE A 28 16.87 9.98 15.33
N ALA A 29 17.15 8.74 15.73
CA ALA A 29 18.21 8.43 16.70
C ALA A 29 19.62 8.67 16.13
N GLN A 30 19.77 8.74 14.81
CA GLN A 30 21.06 8.82 14.11
C GLN A 30 21.20 10.10 13.27
N VAL A 31 20.08 10.65 12.78
CA VAL A 31 20.06 11.80 11.87
C VAL A 31 19.13 12.87 12.45
N PRO A 32 19.55 14.15 12.49
CA PRO A 32 18.66 15.23 12.92
C PRO A 32 17.38 15.27 12.08
N SER A 33 16.22 15.25 12.74
CA SER A 33 14.91 15.14 12.10
C SER A 33 14.66 16.12 10.96
N ARG A 34 15.14 17.37 11.10
CA ARG A 34 15.03 18.42 10.06
C ARG A 34 15.71 18.09 8.72
N LYS A 35 16.54 17.05 8.67
CA LYS A 35 17.23 16.57 7.46
C LYS A 35 16.55 15.35 6.83
N ILE A 36 15.47 14.85 7.41
CA ILE A 36 14.80 13.63 6.97
C ILE A 36 13.61 14.01 6.08
N ILE A 37 13.57 13.45 4.88
CA ILE A 37 12.43 13.54 3.96
C ILE A 37 11.79 12.16 3.90
N ILE A 38 10.47 12.09 4.08
CA ILE A 38 9.71 10.85 4.04
C ILE A 38 9.00 10.77 2.69
N GLY A 39 9.24 9.70 1.95
CA GLY A 39 8.45 9.39 0.76
C GLY A 39 7.09 8.82 1.12
N VAL A 40 6.05 9.27 0.42
CA VAL A 40 4.66 8.82 0.56
C VAL A 40 4.21 8.25 -0.79
N PRO A 41 3.73 7.00 -0.87
CA PRO A 41 3.32 6.41 -2.13
C PRO A 41 2.02 7.04 -2.62
N LEU A 42 1.98 7.43 -3.89
CA LEU A 42 0.77 7.87 -4.60
C LEU A 42 0.18 6.76 -5.49
N TYR A 43 0.58 5.52 -5.20
CA TYR A 43 0.19 4.30 -5.89
C TYR A 43 -0.13 3.19 -4.89
N GLY A 44 -0.95 2.24 -5.32
CA GLY A 44 -1.16 0.94 -4.70
C GLY A 44 -0.84 -0.19 -5.69
N TYR A 45 -1.26 -1.41 -5.35
CA TYR A 45 -1.23 -2.53 -6.29
C TYR A 45 -2.56 -3.27 -6.31
N ASP A 46 -2.82 -3.87 -7.47
CA ASP A 46 -3.91 -4.78 -7.72
C ASP A 46 -3.35 -6.20 -7.86
N TRP A 47 -3.55 -6.99 -6.81
CA TRP A 47 -3.12 -8.38 -6.75
C TRP A 47 -4.28 -9.31 -7.12
N ILE A 48 -3.97 -10.32 -7.93
CA ILE A 48 -4.86 -11.47 -8.11
C ILE A 48 -4.75 -12.35 -6.85
N ILE A 49 -5.90 -12.74 -6.30
CA ILE A 49 -6.00 -13.63 -5.15
C ILE A 49 -6.64 -14.98 -5.53
N PRO A 50 -6.22 -16.11 -4.94
CA PRO A 50 -5.16 -16.24 -3.94
C PRO A 50 -3.77 -15.96 -4.52
N TYR A 51 -2.89 -15.33 -3.73
CA TYR A 51 -1.53 -15.03 -4.14
C TYR A 51 -0.75 -16.33 -4.45
N GLN A 52 0.00 -16.31 -5.56
CA GLN A 52 0.91 -17.38 -5.92
C GLN A 52 2.33 -16.81 -6.05
N PRO A 53 3.34 -17.42 -5.41
CA PRO A 53 4.72 -16.99 -5.55
C PRO A 53 5.16 -16.89 -7.03
N GLY A 54 5.81 -15.79 -7.38
CA GLY A 54 6.24 -15.51 -8.75
C GLY A 54 5.22 -14.75 -9.61
N THR A 55 4.02 -14.46 -9.08
CA THR A 55 3.07 -13.53 -9.73
C THR A 55 3.45 -12.08 -9.47
N VAL A 56 3.09 -11.18 -10.39
CA VAL A 56 3.38 -9.74 -10.31
C VAL A 56 2.07 -8.97 -10.42
N ALA A 57 1.77 -8.18 -9.39
CA ALA A 57 0.62 -7.29 -9.33
C ALA A 57 0.81 -6.04 -10.18
N SER A 58 -0.30 -5.49 -10.66
CA SER A 58 -0.28 -4.24 -11.43
C SER A 58 -0.29 -3.05 -10.48
N ALA A 59 0.63 -2.10 -10.68
CA ALA A 59 0.58 -0.82 -9.98
C ALA A 59 -0.69 -0.05 -10.40
N ILE A 60 -1.33 0.61 -9.43
CA ILE A 60 -2.56 1.38 -9.66
C ILE A 60 -2.45 2.75 -9.00
N SER A 61 -2.85 3.80 -9.70
CA SER A 61 -2.95 5.14 -9.12
C SER A 61 -4.14 5.23 -8.17
N ASN A 62 -4.13 6.20 -7.25
CA ASN A 62 -5.27 6.46 -6.36
C ASN A 62 -6.58 6.68 -7.15
N GLN A 63 -6.52 7.41 -8.27
CA GLN A 63 -7.68 7.68 -9.12
C GLN A 63 -8.21 6.40 -9.78
N ASN A 64 -7.33 5.60 -10.38
CA ASN A 64 -7.73 4.34 -11.03
C ASN A 64 -8.28 3.32 -10.01
N ALA A 65 -7.78 3.35 -8.77
CA ALA A 65 -8.27 2.50 -7.69
C ALA A 65 -9.73 2.83 -7.34
N ILE A 66 -10.08 4.12 -7.26
CA ILE A 66 -11.45 4.58 -7.02
C ILE A 66 -12.36 4.18 -8.19
N GLU A 67 -11.93 4.44 -9.42
CA GLU A 67 -12.70 4.08 -10.64
C GLU A 67 -12.96 2.58 -10.72
N ARG A 68 -11.97 1.76 -10.32
CA ARG A 68 -12.11 0.31 -10.28
C ARG A 68 -13.07 -0.15 -9.21
N ALA A 69 -12.98 0.41 -8.01
CA ALA A 69 -13.93 0.13 -6.94
C ALA A 69 -15.37 0.46 -7.38
N MET A 70 -15.58 1.60 -8.06
CA MET A 70 -16.88 1.97 -8.63
C MET A 70 -17.35 1.00 -9.72
N ARG A 71 -16.47 0.64 -10.67
CA ARG A 71 -16.78 -0.27 -11.79
C ARG A 71 -17.30 -1.62 -11.31
N TYR A 72 -16.67 -2.19 -10.30
CA TYR A 72 -17.03 -3.50 -9.76
C TYR A 72 -17.96 -3.41 -8.54
N GLN A 73 -18.50 -2.22 -8.23
CA GLN A 73 -19.37 -1.97 -7.08
C GLN A 73 -18.78 -2.47 -5.75
N ALA A 74 -17.46 -2.39 -5.62
CA ALA A 74 -16.71 -2.83 -4.45
C ALA A 74 -16.56 -1.67 -3.45
N PRO A 75 -17.08 -1.79 -2.21
CA PRO A 75 -16.93 -0.74 -1.22
C PRO A 75 -15.46 -0.61 -0.80
N ILE A 76 -14.95 0.63 -0.84
CA ILE A 76 -13.62 0.94 -0.32
C ILE A 76 -13.68 0.89 1.21
N GLN A 77 -12.86 0.01 1.78
CA GLN A 77 -12.67 -0.13 3.21
C GLN A 77 -11.40 0.61 3.64
N TYR A 78 -11.31 0.91 4.94
CA TYR A 78 -10.13 1.53 5.53
C TYR A 78 -9.62 0.67 6.69
N SER A 79 -8.36 0.24 6.61
CA SER A 79 -7.70 -0.40 7.74
C SER A 79 -7.23 0.66 8.72
N ALA A 80 -7.86 0.73 9.90
CA ALA A 80 -7.41 1.59 10.98
C ALA A 80 -6.05 1.16 11.55
N GLU A 81 -5.72 -0.14 11.50
CA GLU A 81 -4.44 -0.69 11.95
C GLU A 81 -3.28 -0.21 11.07
N TYR A 82 -3.44 -0.27 9.74
CA TYR A 82 -2.39 0.09 8.79
C TYR A 82 -2.50 1.52 8.26
N GLN A 83 -3.59 2.24 8.60
CA GLN A 83 -3.94 3.56 8.08
C GLN A 83 -3.93 3.60 6.55
N SER A 84 -4.51 2.57 5.93
CA SER A 84 -4.49 2.38 4.46
C SER A 84 -5.87 1.92 3.94
N PRO A 85 -6.36 2.49 2.82
CA PRO A 85 -7.57 2.01 2.17
C PRO A 85 -7.31 0.72 1.38
N PHE A 86 -8.33 -0.12 1.24
CA PHE A 86 -8.29 -1.33 0.43
C PHE A 86 -9.70 -1.73 -0.04
N PHE A 87 -9.78 -2.56 -1.07
CA PHE A 87 -11.02 -3.22 -1.47
C PHE A 87 -10.70 -4.55 -2.15
N ARG A 88 -11.70 -5.40 -2.30
CA ARG A 88 -11.64 -6.64 -3.08
C ARG A 88 -12.78 -6.62 -4.08
N TYR A 89 -12.53 -7.18 -5.25
CA TYR A 89 -13.52 -7.29 -6.32
C TYR A 89 -13.29 -8.60 -7.08
N SER A 90 -14.27 -8.98 -7.89
CA SER A 90 -14.15 -10.06 -8.85
C SER A 90 -14.32 -9.46 -10.24
N ASP A 91 -13.37 -9.74 -11.12
CA ASP A 91 -13.53 -9.53 -12.55
C ASP A 91 -14.42 -10.62 -13.18
N GLN A 92 -14.76 -10.45 -14.46
CA GLN A 92 -15.57 -11.41 -15.23
C GLN A 92 -14.70 -12.47 -15.88
#